data_AF-A0A2V9DBW9-F1
#
_entry.id   AF-A0A2V9DBW9-F1
#
_cell.length_a   1.000
_cell.length_b   1.000
_cell.length_c   1.000
_cell.angle_alpha   90.00
_cell.angle_beta   90.00
_cell.angle_gamma   90.00
#
_symmetry.space_group_name_H-M   'P 1'
#
loop_
_entity.id
_entity.type
_entity.pdbx_description
1 polymer ?
#
loop_
_entity_poly.entity_id
_entity_poly.type
_entity_poly.pdbx_seq_one_letter_code
_entity_poly.pdbx_strand_id
1 'polypeptide(L)' 'MRAFVTGGTGFIGSNLTKRLVQTGHDVVVTGTITEQRIPDSVTLLTPG' A
#
# COMPACT_ATOMS: atom_id res chain seq x y z
N MET A 1 -9.49 -10.61 -2.29
CA MET A 1 -8.76 -10.68 -3.59
C MET A 1 -7.34 -10.14 -3.39
N ARG A 2 -6.39 -10.46 -4.30
CA ARG A 2 -5.04 -9.88 -4.30
C ARG A 2 -5.00 -8.59 -5.11
N ALA A 3 -4.37 -7.54 -4.57
CA ALA A 3 -4.24 -6.25 -5.22
C ALA A 3 -2.78 -5.77 -5.19
N PHE A 4 -2.29 -5.27 -6.33
CA PHE A 4 -1.01 -4.58 -6.43
C PHE A 4 -1.26 -3.09 -6.66
N VAL A 5 -0.76 -2.24 -5.75
CA VAL A 5 -0.95 -0.78 -5.81
C VAL A 5 0.38 -0.10 -6.07
N THR A 6 0.47 0.59 -7.21
CA THR A 6 1.61 1.46 -7.51
C THR A 6 1.42 2.84 -6.86
N GLY A 7 2.52 3.42 -6.37
CA GLY A 7 2.46 4.68 -5.60
C GLY A 7 1.63 4.56 -4.33
N GLY A 8 1.52 3.37 -3.74
CA GLY A 8 0.64 3.12 -2.58
C GLY A 8 1.11 3.76 -1.28
N THR A 9 2.30 4.36 -1.26
CA THR A 9 2.80 5.20 -0.15
C THR A 9 2.38 6.68 -0.29
N GLY A 10 1.90 7.08 -1.47
CA GLY A 10 1.46 8.45 -1.74
C GLY A 10 0.11 8.79 -1.09
N PHE A 11 -0.35 10.04 -1.25
CA PHE A 11 -1.59 10.52 -0.60
C PHE A 11 -2.82 9.67 -0.96
N ILE A 12 -3.10 9.46 -2.24
CA ILE A 12 -4.24 8.66 -2.67
C ILE A 12 -3.98 7.16 -2.48
N GLY A 13 -2.80 6.71 -2.86
CA GLY A 13 -2.42 5.30 -2.80
C GLY A 13 -2.48 4.72 -1.38
N SER A 14 -2.09 5.50 -0.38
CA SER A 14 -2.11 5.05 1.03
C SER A 14 -3.53 4.94 1.57
N ASN A 15 -4.44 5.85 1.20
CA ASN A 15 -5.85 5.76 1.57
C ASN A 15 -6.54 4.58 0.89
N LEU A 16 -6.26 4.35 -0.40
CA LEU A 16 -6.75 3.17 -1.12
C LEU A 16 -6.23 1.87 -0.48
N THR A 17 -4.93 1.79 -0.18
CA THR A 17 -4.29 0.64 0.47
C THR A 17 -4.96 0.33 1.81
N LYS A 18 -5.18 1.34 2.66
CA LYS A 18 -5.89 1.17 3.95
C LYS A 18 -7.29 0.59 3.73
N ARG A 19 -8.03 1.10 2.76
CA ARG A 19 -9.39 0.63 2.46
C ARG A 19 -9.40 -0.81 1.95
N LEU A 20 -8.45 -1.19 1.09
CA LEU A 20 -8.32 -2.55 0.56
C LEU A 20 -8.01 -3.54 1.69
N VAL A 21 -7.05 -3.22 2.57
CA VAL A 21 -6.74 -4.04 3.74
C VAL A 21 -7.95 -4.18 4.66
N GLN A 22 -8.63 -3.08 4.99
CA GLN A 22 -9.84 -3.09 5.83
C GLN A 22 -10.96 -3.97 5.28
N THR A 23 -11.01 -4.17 3.97
CA THR A 23 -12.04 -4.98 3.30
C THR A 23 -11.59 -6.42 3.04
N GLY A 24 -10.48 -6.85 3.65
CA GLY A 24 -9.99 -8.23 3.61
C GLY A 24 -9.18 -8.59 2.36
N HIS A 25 -8.60 -7.58 1.68
CA HIS A 25 -7.72 -7.81 0.54
C HIS A 25 -6.28 -8.07 1.00
N ASP A 26 -5.61 -8.95 0.25
CA ASP A 26 -4.16 -9.16 0.34
C ASP A 26 -3.50 -8.13 -0.59
N VAL A 27 -2.71 -7.21 -0.04
CA VAL A 27 -2.24 -6.02 -0.75
C VAL A 27 -0.72 -5.97 -0.76
N VAL A 28 -0.17 -5.80 -1.97
CA VAL A 28 1.24 -5.51 -2.22
C VAL A 28 1.33 -4.09 -2.77
N VAL A 29 2.32 -3.33 -2.32
CA VAL A 29 2.46 -1.91 -2.68
C VAL A 29 3.87 -1.65 -3.18
N THR A 30 4.01 -0.77 -4.17
CA THR A 30 5.30 -0.14 -4.46
C THR A 30 5.28 1.36 -4.14
N GLY A 31 6.37 1.87 -3.58
CA GLY A 31 6.48 3.24 -3.09
C GLY A 31 7.77 3.51 -2.32
N THR A 32 7.81 4.60 -1.55
CA THR A 32 8.96 5.02 -0.74
C THR A 32 8.63 5.04 0.75
N ILE A 33 9.65 4.94 1.61
CA ILE A 33 9.47 4.94 3.07
C ILE A 33 9.35 6.33 3.70
N THR A 34 9.46 7.39 2.89
CA THR A 34 9.47 8.79 3.36
C THR A 34 8.09 9.47 3.34
N GLU A 35 7.04 8.77 2.90
CA GLU A 35 5.71 9.34 2.66
C GLU A 35 4.68 8.96 3.75
N GLN A 36 3.48 8.52 3.35
CA GLN A 36 2.38 8.21 4.26
C GLN A 36 2.55 6.81 4.87
N ARG A 37 2.10 6.65 6.11
CA ARG A 37 2.06 5.34 6.76
C ARG A 37 0.98 4.45 6.13
N ILE A 38 1.37 3.22 5.78
CA ILE A 38 0.50 2.13 5.34
C ILE A 38 0.44 1.03 6.43
N PRO A 39 -0.59 0.18 6.44
CA PRO A 39 -0.71 -0.89 7.45
C PRO A 39 0.48 -1.86 7.39
N ASP A 40 0.95 -2.31 8.56
CA ASP A 40 2.11 -3.21 8.69
C ASP A 40 1.88 -4.60 8.03
N SER A 41 0.63 -4.95 7.76
CA SER A 41 0.24 -6.18 7.04
C SER A 41 0.50 -6.12 5.54
N VAL A 42 0.90 -4.96 5.00
CA VAL A 42 1.13 -4.74 3.57
C VAL A 42 2.60 -5.00 3.24
N THR A 43 2.86 -5.74 2.17
CA THR A 43 4.23 -5.87 1.65
C THR A 43 4.58 -4.61 0.85
N LEU A 44 5.62 -3.89 1.27
CA LEU A 44 6.16 -2.73 0.57
C LEU A 44 7.36 -3.12 -0.30
N LEU A 45 7.29 -2.79 -1.59
CA LEU A 45 8.36 -2.91 -2.56
C LEU A 45 8.94 -1.53 -2.85
N THR A 46 10.13 -1.25 -2.33
CA THR A 46 10.87 -0.02 -2.65
C THR A 46 11.59 -0.17 -3.99
N PRO A 47 11.35 0.71 -4.97
CA PRO A 47 12.17 0.77 -6.18
C PRO A 47 13.63 1.03 -5.80
N GLY A 48 14.56 0.35 -6.48
CA GLY A 48 15.99 0.57 -6.34
C GLY A 48 16.45 1.91 -6.90
#